data_AF-A0A445HG10-F1
#
_entry.id   AF-A0A445HG10-F1
#
_cell.length_a   1.000
_cell.length_b   1.000
_cell.length_c   1.000
_cell.angle_alpha   90.00
_cell.angle_beta   90.00
_cell.angle_gamma   90.00
#
_symmetry.space_group_name_H-M   'P 1'
#
loop_
_entity.id
_entity.type
_entity.pdbx_description
1 polymer ?
#
loop_
_entity_poly.entity_id
_entity_poly.type
_entity_poly.pdbx_seq_one_letter_code
_entity_poly.pdbx_strand_id
1 'polypeptide(L)'
;MAASHILYNPPPLSKTFINHPLNQNPSPQNLILPLKATIKPRVLRAVHSQKITANSSLHNSDTRTRFQHCFTKSEDGLLYCEGLKVHEIMDSVERRPFYLYSKPQITRNVEAYKDALEGLRSIIGYAIKANNNLKILEHLRQLGCGAVLVSGNELRLALRAGFDPTRCIFNGNGKVLDDLVLAAKEGVFVNIDSEFDLENIIAAAKIAQKRVNVLLRINPDVDPQVHPYVATGNKNSKFGIRNEKLQWFLDAVKEHPNELKLVGAHCHLGSTITKVDIFRDAAIIMVNYIDQIRAQGFEVDYLNIGGGLGIDYQHSGAVLPTPRDLIDTVRELVLSRGLNLIIEPGRSLVANTCCLVNRVTGVKTNGSKNFIVIDGSMAELIRPSLYDAYQHIELVSPAPANAEIANFDVVGPVCESADFLGKDRQLPTPAKGTGLVVHDAGAYCMSMASTYNLKMRPPEYWVEEDGSVSKIRHGETFEDHIRFFEGL
;
A
#
# COMPACT_ATOMS: atom_id res chain seq x y z
N MET A 1 -14.48 10.12 53.88
CA MET A 1 -15.73 10.49 53.20
C MET A 1 -15.99 9.46 52.12
N ALA A 2 -16.95 8.58 52.36
CA ALA A 2 -17.29 7.47 51.48
C ALA A 2 -18.25 7.95 50.39
N ALA A 3 -17.94 7.65 49.12
CA ALA A 3 -18.85 7.83 48.00
C ALA A 3 -19.13 6.45 47.37
N SER A 4 -20.38 6.02 47.50
CA SER A 4 -20.94 4.78 46.99
C SER A 4 -21.28 4.93 45.50
N HIS A 5 -20.65 4.10 44.64
CA HIS A 5 -21.06 3.94 43.25
C HIS A 5 -22.17 2.87 43.16
N ILE A 6 -23.33 3.28 42.65
CA ILE A 6 -24.44 2.40 42.30
C ILE A 6 -24.23 1.94 40.85
N LEU A 7 -24.02 0.63 40.67
CA LEU A 7 -23.98 -0.04 39.37
C LEU A 7 -25.40 -0.47 38.98
N TYR A 8 -25.85 -0.04 37.79
CA TYR A 8 -27.13 -0.40 37.20
C TYR A 8 -26.90 -1.54 36.18
N ASN A 9 -27.38 -2.76 36.49
CA ASN A 9 -27.35 -3.91 35.59
C ASN A 9 -28.71 -4.03 34.86
N PRO A 10 -28.75 -4.10 33.51
CA PRO A 10 -29.98 -4.44 32.80
C PRO A 10 -30.23 -5.97 32.79
N PRO A 11 -31.50 -6.43 32.73
CA PRO A 11 -31.85 -7.85 32.77
C PRO A 11 -31.63 -8.56 31.42
N PRO A 12 -31.52 -9.90 31.41
CA PRO A 12 -31.23 -10.67 30.20
C PRO A 12 -32.47 -10.82 29.31
N LEU A 13 -32.28 -10.63 28.00
CA LEU A 13 -33.27 -10.90 26.96
C LEU A 13 -33.42 -12.41 26.73
N SER A 14 -34.66 -12.89 26.84
CA SER A 14 -35.06 -14.27 26.57
C SER A 14 -35.03 -14.59 25.07
N LYS A 15 -34.41 -15.70 24.70
CA LYS A 15 -34.46 -16.28 23.34
C LYS A 15 -35.69 -17.17 23.23
N THR A 16 -36.72 -16.71 22.53
CA THR A 16 -37.83 -17.56 22.07
C THR A 16 -37.49 -18.13 20.69
N PHE A 17 -37.29 -19.45 20.63
CA PHE A 17 -37.21 -20.21 19.39
C PHE A 17 -38.63 -20.48 18.89
N ILE A 18 -38.96 -20.03 17.67
CA ILE A 18 -40.17 -20.43 16.96
C ILE A 18 -39.76 -21.43 15.88
N ASN A 19 -40.23 -22.66 16.04
CA ASN A 19 -40.12 -23.76 15.07
C ASN A 19 -41.16 -23.56 13.96
N HIS A 20 -40.74 -23.57 12.69
CA HIS A 20 -41.61 -23.81 11.55
C HIS A 20 -41.24 -25.16 10.89
N PRO A 21 -42.21 -26.05 10.61
CA PRO A 21 -41.95 -27.31 9.92
C PRO A 21 -41.87 -27.10 8.41
N LEU A 22 -40.80 -27.59 7.78
CA LEU A 22 -40.66 -27.65 6.32
C LEU A 22 -41.26 -28.96 5.81
N ASN A 23 -42.18 -28.82 4.86
CA ASN A 23 -42.91 -29.89 4.20
C ASN A 23 -42.10 -30.44 3.00
N GLN A 24 -42.26 -31.74 2.77
CA GLN A 24 -41.67 -32.61 1.73
C GLN A 24 -42.11 -32.20 0.30
N ASN A 25 -41.30 -32.22 -0.77
CA ASN A 25 -40.92 -33.34 -1.69
C ASN A 25 -40.61 -32.69 -3.09
N PRO A 26 -40.17 -33.41 -4.15
CA PRO A 26 -39.17 -34.47 -4.28
C PRO A 26 -38.10 -34.15 -5.36
N SER A 27 -36.99 -34.89 -5.36
CA SER A 27 -35.89 -34.84 -6.33
C SER A 27 -36.17 -35.67 -7.59
N PRO A 28 -35.70 -35.26 -8.79
CA PRO A 28 -35.60 -36.14 -9.93
C PRO A 28 -34.23 -36.85 -9.98
N GLN A 29 -34.30 -38.18 -10.00
CA GLN A 29 -33.20 -39.09 -10.33
C GLN A 29 -32.78 -38.90 -11.79
N ASN A 30 -31.47 -38.74 -12.04
CA ASN A 30 -30.90 -38.93 -13.38
C ASN A 30 -29.81 -40.00 -13.32
N LEU A 31 -30.02 -41.02 -14.17
CA LEU A 31 -29.16 -42.17 -14.38
C LEU A 31 -27.76 -41.77 -14.84
N ILE A 32 -26.73 -42.37 -14.23
CA ILE A 32 -25.36 -42.36 -14.74
C ILE A 32 -25.09 -43.73 -15.37
N LEU A 33 -24.87 -43.75 -16.69
CA LEU A 33 -24.34 -44.89 -17.45
C LEU A 33 -22.82 -44.72 -17.61
N PRO A 34 -22.00 -45.78 -17.46
CA PRO A 34 -20.55 -45.67 -17.63
C PRO A 34 -20.15 -45.96 -19.09
N LEU A 35 -19.58 -44.96 -19.76
CA LEU A 35 -18.90 -45.14 -21.05
C LEU A 35 -17.40 -45.41 -20.82
N LYS A 36 -17.00 -46.65 -21.10
CA LYS A 36 -15.59 -47.05 -21.26
C LYS A 36 -15.06 -46.50 -22.58
N ALA A 37 -14.00 -45.68 -22.52
CA ALA A 37 -13.19 -45.34 -23.69
C ALA A 37 -11.73 -45.70 -23.43
N THR A 38 -11.27 -46.72 -24.15
CA THR A 38 -9.90 -47.23 -24.22
C THR A 38 -9.10 -46.35 -25.18
N ILE A 39 -8.05 -45.67 -24.69
CA ILE A 39 -7.08 -44.99 -25.56
C ILE A 39 -5.67 -45.52 -25.23
N LYS A 40 -5.04 -46.15 -26.24
CA LYS A 40 -3.66 -46.64 -26.21
C LYS A 40 -2.68 -45.48 -26.41
N PRO A 41 -1.54 -45.43 -25.70
CA PRO A 41 -0.50 -44.43 -25.96
C PRO A 41 0.35 -44.84 -27.18
N ARG A 42 0.46 -43.96 -28.17
CA ARG A 42 1.45 -44.09 -29.26
C ARG A 42 2.78 -43.48 -28.82
N VAL A 43 3.80 -44.34 -28.73
CA VAL A 43 5.20 -43.99 -28.55
C VAL A 43 5.73 -43.41 -29.87
N LEU A 44 6.15 -42.14 -29.85
CA LEU A 44 6.91 -41.54 -30.95
C LEU A 44 8.40 -41.76 -30.68
N ARG A 45 9.06 -42.51 -31.57
CA ARG A 45 10.51 -42.70 -31.60
C ARG A 45 11.18 -41.44 -32.12
N ALA A 46 12.12 -40.91 -31.34
CA ALA A 46 13.02 -39.84 -31.76
C ALA A 46 13.99 -40.34 -32.85
N VAL A 47 14.08 -39.58 -33.95
CA VAL A 47 15.09 -39.76 -35.00
C VAL A 47 16.35 -38.99 -34.58
N HIS A 48 17.46 -39.71 -34.47
CA HIS A 48 18.81 -39.12 -34.35
C HIS A 48 19.15 -38.35 -35.63
N SER A 49 19.50 -37.06 -35.49
CA SER A 49 20.28 -36.33 -36.48
C SER A 49 21.34 -35.48 -35.78
N GLN A 50 22.43 -35.22 -36.50
CA GLN A 50 23.79 -35.09 -36.00
C GLN A 50 24.08 -33.75 -35.31
N LYS A 51 25.05 -33.81 -34.38
CA LYS A 51 25.73 -32.68 -33.74
C LYS A 51 26.23 -31.68 -34.78
N ILE A 52 25.80 -30.42 -34.64
CA ILE A 52 26.56 -29.26 -35.09
C ILE A 52 26.86 -28.44 -33.84
N THR A 53 28.14 -28.33 -33.53
CA THR A 53 28.71 -27.53 -32.46
C THR A 53 28.51 -26.04 -32.76
N ALA A 54 27.69 -25.37 -31.97
CA ALA A 54 27.69 -23.92 -31.85
C ALA A 54 27.84 -23.57 -30.37
N ASN A 55 28.97 -22.94 -30.03
CA ASN A 55 29.20 -22.34 -28.73
C ASN A 55 28.16 -21.23 -28.51
N SER A 56 27.18 -21.49 -27.66
CA SER A 56 26.41 -20.45 -26.99
C SER A 56 26.44 -20.75 -25.49
N SER A 57 27.23 -19.96 -24.77
CA SER A 57 27.19 -19.86 -23.32
C SER A 57 25.78 -19.45 -22.89
N LEU A 58 24.93 -20.43 -22.61
CA LEU A 58 23.69 -20.24 -21.89
C LEU A 58 24.07 -19.85 -20.47
N HIS A 59 24.06 -18.54 -20.20
CA HIS A 59 23.98 -18.05 -18.82
C HIS A 59 22.67 -18.56 -18.24
N ASN A 60 22.78 -19.63 -17.46
CA ASN A 60 21.74 -20.12 -16.60
C ASN A 60 21.63 -19.14 -15.42
N SER A 61 20.98 -17.99 -15.61
CA SER A 61 20.74 -17.02 -14.54
C SER A 61 19.43 -17.32 -13.82
N ASP A 62 19.35 -18.48 -13.18
CA ASP A 62 18.37 -18.73 -12.12
C ASP A 62 18.91 -18.19 -10.78
N THR A 63 19.35 -16.93 -10.80
CA THR A 63 19.72 -16.17 -9.61
C THR A 63 18.62 -15.15 -9.38
N ARG A 64 17.47 -15.58 -8.86
CA ARG A 64 16.61 -14.65 -8.11
C ARG A 64 17.42 -14.22 -6.89
N THR A 65 18.22 -13.17 -7.04
CA THR A 65 18.96 -12.56 -5.95
C THR A 65 17.96 -12.26 -4.83
N ARG A 66 18.19 -12.88 -3.67
CA ARG A 66 17.37 -12.68 -2.48
C ARG A 66 17.31 -11.18 -2.20
N PHE A 67 16.12 -10.64 -1.92
CA PHE A 67 15.97 -9.22 -1.61
C PHE A 67 16.89 -8.85 -0.46
N GLN A 68 17.79 -7.90 -0.71
CA GLN A 68 18.67 -7.33 0.30
C GLN A 68 18.04 -6.04 0.81
N HIS A 69 17.68 -6.03 2.09
CA HIS A 69 17.09 -4.88 2.73
C HIS A 69 18.12 -3.74 2.85
N CYS A 70 17.69 -2.47 2.71
CA CYS A 70 18.60 -1.31 2.74
C CYS A 70 19.18 -1.00 4.13
N PHE A 71 18.48 -1.44 5.17
CA PHE A 71 19.00 -1.54 6.52
C PHE A 71 19.56 -2.94 6.74
N THR A 72 20.83 -3.04 7.11
CA THR A 72 21.52 -4.33 7.30
C THR A 72 22.24 -4.36 8.63
N LYS A 73 22.11 -5.49 9.33
CA LYS A 73 22.90 -5.81 10.52
C LYS A 73 24.22 -6.46 10.06
N SER A 74 25.35 -5.83 10.33
CA SER A 74 26.68 -6.36 9.97
C SER A 74 27.21 -7.33 11.03
N GLU A 75 28.34 -7.99 10.76
CA GLU A 75 29.00 -8.94 11.67
C GLU A 75 29.45 -8.30 13.01
N ASP A 76 29.68 -6.98 13.00
CA ASP A 76 29.96 -6.19 14.21
C ASP A 76 28.73 -5.96 15.10
N GLY A 77 27.55 -6.42 14.67
CA GLY A 77 26.26 -6.28 15.36
C GLY A 77 25.67 -4.86 15.31
N LEU A 78 26.26 -3.94 14.55
CA LEU A 78 25.71 -2.61 14.30
C LEU A 78 24.74 -2.63 13.11
N LEU A 79 23.70 -1.81 13.19
CA LEU A 79 22.76 -1.57 12.09
C LEU A 79 23.30 -0.48 11.17
N TYR A 80 23.28 -0.75 9.87
CA TYR A 80 23.72 0.16 8.82
C TYR A 80 22.57 0.56 7.91
N CYS A 81 22.58 1.78 7.39
CA CYS A 81 21.74 2.27 6.30
C CYS A 81 22.65 2.82 5.20
N GLU A 82 22.65 2.21 4.02
CA GLU A 82 23.54 2.58 2.89
C GLU A 82 25.02 2.75 3.31
N GLY A 83 25.52 1.84 4.16
CA GLY A 83 26.91 1.85 4.63
C GLY A 83 27.20 2.77 5.83
N LEU A 84 26.25 3.60 6.28
CA LEU A 84 26.38 4.40 7.49
C LEU A 84 25.82 3.68 8.72
N LYS A 85 26.54 3.73 9.83
CA LYS A 85 26.03 3.22 11.11
C LYS A 85 24.86 4.09 11.57
N VAL A 86 23.71 3.47 11.78
CA VAL A 86 22.52 4.16 12.29
C VAL A 86 22.81 4.80 13.65
N HIS A 87 23.69 4.21 14.46
CA HIS A 87 24.14 4.79 15.73
C HIS A 87 24.81 6.17 15.56
N GLU A 88 25.68 6.34 14.57
CA GLU A 88 26.36 7.61 14.30
C GLU A 88 25.36 8.68 13.84
N ILE A 89 24.36 8.27 13.05
CA ILE A 89 23.26 9.15 12.63
C ILE A 89 22.44 9.59 13.85
N MET A 90 22.14 8.67 14.78
CA MET A 90 21.42 9.00 16.01
C MET A 90 22.14 10.05 16.86
N ASP A 91 23.47 10.06 16.85
CA ASP A 91 24.28 11.02 17.62
C ASP A 91 24.41 12.37 16.92
N SER A 92 24.27 12.42 15.59
CA SER A 92 24.37 13.65 14.79
C SER A 92 23.05 14.42 14.65
N VAL A 93 21.92 13.84 15.03
CA VAL A 93 20.58 14.45 14.88
C VAL A 93 19.93 14.78 16.23
N GLU A 94 18.79 15.46 16.19
CA GLU A 94 18.00 15.77 17.38
C GLU A 94 17.71 14.51 18.22
N ARG A 95 17.86 14.63 19.54
CA ARG A 95 17.67 13.51 20.48
C ARG A 95 16.18 13.26 20.79
N ARG A 96 15.44 12.84 19.75
CA ARG A 96 14.03 12.43 19.77
C ARG A 96 13.82 11.29 18.75
N PRO A 97 12.64 10.63 18.70
CA PRO A 97 12.32 9.69 17.62
C PRO A 97 12.40 10.37 16.26
N PHE A 98 12.85 9.64 15.23
CA PHE A 98 12.90 10.15 13.86
C PHE A 98 12.73 9.04 12.84
N TYR A 99 12.16 9.40 11.69
CA TYR A 99 12.13 8.50 10.53
C TYR A 99 13.42 8.66 9.73
N LEU A 100 14.10 7.54 9.46
CA LEU A 100 15.31 7.49 8.66
C LEU A 100 15.04 6.71 7.38
N TYR A 101 15.21 7.36 6.23
CA TYR A 101 14.98 6.79 4.91
C TYR A 101 16.31 6.49 4.19
N SER A 102 16.33 5.47 3.35
CA SER A 102 17.33 5.27 2.30
C SER A 102 16.79 5.85 0.99
N LYS A 103 17.42 6.92 0.48
CA LYS A 103 17.07 7.45 -0.84
C LYS A 103 17.46 6.47 -1.96
N PRO A 104 18.62 5.78 -1.93
CA PRO A 104 18.94 4.74 -2.91
C PRO A 104 17.90 3.63 -2.97
N GLN A 105 17.31 3.21 -1.83
CA GLN A 105 16.27 2.17 -1.85
C GLN A 105 14.98 2.65 -2.51
N ILE A 106 14.59 3.92 -2.32
CA ILE A 106 13.46 4.52 -3.05
C ILE A 106 13.73 4.42 -4.56
N THR A 107 14.94 4.77 -5.01
CA THR A 107 15.34 4.65 -6.42
C THR A 107 15.25 3.21 -6.92
N ARG A 108 15.85 2.25 -6.20
CA ARG A 108 15.82 0.82 -6.56
C ARG A 108 14.39 0.29 -6.70
N ASN A 109 13.49 0.69 -5.80
CA ASN A 109 12.09 0.28 -5.86
C ASN A 109 11.37 0.85 -7.10
N VAL A 110 11.64 2.10 -7.49
CA VAL A 110 11.08 2.69 -8.72
C VAL A 110 11.65 2.03 -9.97
N GLU A 111 12.97 1.84 -10.04
CA GLU A 111 13.61 1.20 -11.19
C GLU A 111 13.10 -0.23 -11.39
N ALA A 112 12.85 -1.00 -10.32
CA ALA A 112 12.22 -2.32 -10.44
C ALA A 112 10.85 -2.29 -11.14
N TYR A 113 10.06 -1.22 -10.94
CA TYR A 113 8.80 -1.00 -11.67
C TYR A 113 9.02 -0.46 -13.09
N LYS A 114 10.04 0.36 -13.33
CA LYS A 114 10.36 0.86 -14.68
C LYS A 114 10.82 -0.29 -15.57
N ASP A 115 11.75 -1.10 -15.08
CA ASP A 115 12.14 -2.36 -15.71
C ASP A 115 10.88 -3.22 -15.90
N ALA A 116 10.12 -3.40 -14.81
CA ALA A 116 8.71 -3.83 -14.75
C ALA A 116 7.91 -3.67 -16.05
N LEU A 117 7.89 -2.43 -16.50
CA LEU A 117 6.97 -1.90 -17.50
C LEU A 117 7.63 -1.69 -18.86
N GLU A 118 8.89 -2.08 -19.04
CA GLU A 118 9.57 -1.98 -20.33
C GLU A 118 8.73 -2.63 -21.44
N GLY A 119 8.60 -1.94 -22.58
CA GLY A 119 7.73 -2.33 -23.69
C GLY A 119 6.25 -1.98 -23.53
N LEU A 120 5.80 -1.49 -22.37
CA LEU A 120 4.44 -1.01 -22.14
C LEU A 120 4.39 0.52 -22.06
N ARG A 121 3.39 1.13 -22.69
CA ARG A 121 3.03 2.53 -22.40
C ARG A 121 2.41 2.57 -21.01
N SER A 122 2.99 3.35 -20.10
CA SER A 122 2.63 3.23 -18.69
C SER A 122 2.81 4.50 -17.85
N ILE A 123 2.09 4.55 -16.73
CA ILE A 123 2.25 5.54 -15.67
C ILE A 123 2.44 4.78 -14.35
N ILE A 124 3.60 4.98 -13.72
CA ILE A 124 3.82 4.62 -12.31
C ILE A 124 3.27 5.77 -11.46
N GLY A 125 2.02 5.67 -11.03
CA GLY A 125 1.36 6.66 -10.19
C GLY A 125 1.68 6.42 -8.72
N TYR A 126 2.63 7.16 -8.14
CA TYR A 126 2.94 6.98 -6.73
C TYR A 126 1.76 7.44 -5.84
N ALA A 127 1.26 6.54 -4.99
CA ALA A 127 0.17 6.84 -4.06
C ALA A 127 0.64 7.69 -2.86
N ILE A 128 0.47 9.01 -2.95
CA ILE A 128 0.98 10.00 -1.98
C ILE A 128 0.54 9.72 -0.54
N LYS A 129 -0.68 9.19 -0.35
CA LYS A 129 -1.20 8.75 0.96
C LYS A 129 -0.26 7.81 1.73
N ALA A 130 0.62 7.08 1.05
CA ALA A 130 1.62 6.22 1.69
C ALA A 130 2.67 7.05 2.44
N ASN A 131 3.21 8.09 1.79
CA ASN A 131 4.15 9.05 2.38
C ASN A 131 4.11 10.36 1.58
N ASN A 132 3.83 11.46 2.28
CA ASN A 132 3.64 12.79 1.68
C ASN A 132 4.80 13.75 2.00
N ASN A 133 6.00 13.23 2.30
CA ASN A 133 7.19 14.06 2.43
C ASN A 133 7.57 14.71 1.09
N LEU A 134 7.63 16.04 1.04
CA LEU A 134 7.88 16.81 -0.18
C LEU A 134 9.18 16.40 -0.90
N LYS A 135 10.26 16.09 -0.16
CA LYS A 135 11.55 15.71 -0.75
C LYS A 135 11.51 14.32 -1.37
N ILE A 136 10.77 13.39 -0.77
CA ILE A 136 10.51 12.07 -1.37
C ILE A 136 9.67 12.24 -2.65
N LEU A 137 8.66 13.10 -2.63
CA LEU A 137 7.83 13.40 -3.80
C LEU A 137 8.65 14.00 -4.96
N GLU A 138 9.49 15.00 -4.67
CA GLU A 138 10.41 15.61 -5.64
C GLU A 138 11.36 14.57 -6.26
N HIS A 139 11.90 13.65 -5.44
CA HIS A 139 12.77 12.55 -5.90
C HIS A 139 12.03 11.55 -6.79
N LEU A 140 10.83 11.09 -6.40
CA LEU A 140 10.00 10.21 -7.22
C LEU A 140 9.64 10.85 -8.56
N ARG A 141 9.34 12.15 -8.56
CA ARG A 141 9.12 12.91 -9.79
C ARG A 141 10.38 12.95 -10.66
N GLN A 142 11.57 13.11 -10.09
CA GLN A 142 12.86 13.05 -10.82
C GLN A 142 13.09 11.71 -11.50
N LEU A 143 12.65 10.61 -10.88
CA LEU A 143 12.70 9.27 -11.45
C LEU A 143 11.62 9.00 -12.51
N GLY A 144 10.74 9.99 -12.77
CA GLY A 144 9.72 9.92 -13.80
C GLY A 144 8.40 9.31 -13.34
N CYS A 145 8.11 9.25 -12.05
CA CYS A 145 6.79 8.84 -11.56
C CYS A 145 5.71 9.89 -11.86
N GLY A 146 4.48 9.41 -12.03
CA GLY A 146 3.26 10.20 -11.84
C GLY A 146 2.81 10.19 -10.38
N ALA A 147 1.63 10.74 -10.09
CA ALA A 147 1.12 10.84 -8.73
C ALA A 147 -0.34 10.36 -8.62
N VAL A 148 -0.65 9.64 -7.54
CA VAL A 148 -2.01 9.21 -7.21
C VAL A 148 -2.44 9.93 -5.94
N LEU A 149 -3.60 10.55 -6.02
CA LEU A 149 -4.11 11.56 -5.11
C LEU A 149 -5.43 11.10 -4.51
N VAL A 150 -5.71 11.45 -3.26
CA VAL A 150 -7.01 11.22 -2.61
C VAL A 150 -7.61 12.47 -1.95
N SER A 151 -6.98 13.63 -2.12
CA SER A 151 -7.53 14.93 -1.73
C SER A 151 -6.96 16.07 -2.58
N GLY A 152 -7.61 17.23 -2.57
CA GLY A 152 -7.08 18.43 -3.22
C GLY A 152 -5.79 18.94 -2.59
N ASN A 153 -5.54 18.66 -1.30
CA ASN A 153 -4.26 19.00 -0.67
C ASN A 153 -3.12 18.11 -1.14
N GLU A 154 -3.37 16.84 -1.42
CA GLU A 154 -2.38 15.99 -2.10
C GLU A 154 -2.14 16.47 -3.53
N LEU A 155 -3.17 16.93 -4.26
CA LEU A 155 -3.00 17.55 -5.57
C LEU A 155 -2.10 18.79 -5.50
N ARG A 156 -2.39 19.73 -4.58
CA ARG A 156 -1.54 20.91 -4.37
C ARG A 156 -0.09 20.54 -4.05
N LEU A 157 0.10 19.51 -3.22
CA LEU A 157 1.44 19.04 -2.85
C LEU A 157 2.16 18.40 -4.04
N ALA A 158 1.45 17.61 -4.87
CA ALA A 158 2.00 17.01 -6.08
C ALA A 158 2.44 18.09 -7.08
N LEU A 159 1.60 19.10 -7.32
CA LEU A 159 1.95 20.24 -8.18
C LEU A 159 3.15 21.00 -7.64
N ARG A 160 3.20 21.23 -6.32
CA ARG A 160 4.36 21.87 -5.65
C ARG A 160 5.64 21.05 -5.79
N ALA A 161 5.55 19.72 -5.76
CA ALA A 161 6.68 18.83 -6.02
C ALA A 161 7.07 18.75 -7.51
N GLY A 162 6.31 19.41 -8.39
CA GLY A 162 6.57 19.49 -9.83
C GLY A 162 6.08 18.29 -10.63
N PHE A 163 5.10 17.52 -10.13
CA PHE A 163 4.49 16.46 -10.93
C PHE A 163 3.73 17.03 -12.13
N ASP A 164 3.85 16.36 -13.26
CA ASP A 164 3.07 16.63 -14.47
C ASP A 164 1.60 16.26 -14.23
N PRO A 165 0.65 17.22 -14.31
CA PRO A 165 -0.77 16.95 -14.11
C PRO A 165 -1.33 15.86 -15.03
N THR A 166 -0.78 15.69 -16.24
CA THR A 166 -1.20 14.65 -17.18
C THR A 166 -0.82 13.23 -16.74
N ARG A 167 -0.04 13.13 -15.66
CA ARG A 167 0.39 11.88 -15.02
C ARG A 167 -0.13 11.77 -13.58
N CYS A 168 -1.07 12.64 -13.22
CA CYS A 168 -1.74 12.65 -11.92
C CYS A 168 -3.13 12.01 -12.02
N ILE A 169 -3.48 11.18 -11.04
CA ILE A 169 -4.77 10.48 -10.96
C ILE A 169 -5.42 10.78 -9.60
N PHE A 170 -6.59 11.41 -9.63
CA PHE A 170 -7.36 11.74 -8.42
C PHE A 170 -8.45 10.71 -8.15
N ASN A 171 -8.25 9.96 -7.05
CA ASN A 171 -9.12 8.92 -6.53
C ASN A 171 -9.93 9.41 -5.33
N GLY A 172 -10.97 8.66 -4.94
CA GLY A 172 -11.65 8.84 -3.66
C GLY A 172 -13.16 8.67 -3.75
N ASN A 173 -13.76 8.14 -2.69
CA ASN A 173 -15.21 7.90 -2.59
C ASN A 173 -16.03 9.13 -2.18
N GLY A 174 -15.37 10.25 -1.91
CA GLY A 174 -15.98 11.45 -1.32
C GLY A 174 -15.23 12.70 -1.74
N LYS A 175 -14.88 12.80 -3.03
CA LYS A 175 -14.22 13.97 -3.58
C LYS A 175 -15.18 15.15 -3.48
N VAL A 176 -14.76 16.20 -2.76
CA VAL A 176 -15.57 17.42 -2.61
C VAL A 176 -15.49 18.27 -3.86
N LEU A 177 -16.54 19.06 -4.13
CA LEU A 177 -16.65 19.86 -5.35
C LEU A 177 -15.45 20.79 -5.55
N ASP A 178 -14.97 21.47 -4.50
CA ASP A 178 -13.82 22.38 -4.60
C ASP A 178 -12.53 21.69 -5.03
N ASP A 179 -12.31 20.46 -4.55
CA ASP A 179 -11.16 19.65 -4.95
C ASP A 179 -11.30 19.16 -6.40
N LEU A 180 -12.52 18.84 -6.84
CA LEU A 180 -12.81 18.49 -8.23
C LEU A 180 -12.66 19.67 -9.17
N VAL A 181 -13.04 20.88 -8.75
CA VAL A 181 -12.81 22.11 -9.53
C VAL A 181 -11.31 22.35 -9.71
N LEU A 182 -10.51 22.15 -8.66
CA LEU A 182 -9.05 22.19 -8.78
C LEU A 182 -8.55 21.12 -9.76
N ALA A 183 -8.98 19.87 -9.61
CA ALA A 183 -8.57 18.78 -10.50
C ALA A 183 -8.90 19.06 -11.97
N ALA A 184 -10.10 19.57 -12.26
CA ALA A 184 -10.53 19.95 -13.60
C ALA A 184 -9.68 21.12 -14.16
N LYS A 185 -9.38 22.14 -13.33
CA LYS A 185 -8.53 23.27 -13.72
C LYS A 185 -7.12 22.83 -14.11
N GLU A 186 -6.54 21.90 -13.35
CA GLU A 186 -5.17 21.41 -13.55
C GLU A 186 -5.09 20.33 -14.63
N GLY A 187 -6.21 19.72 -15.02
CA GLY A 187 -6.28 18.75 -16.11
C GLY A 187 -5.77 17.35 -15.74
N VAL A 188 -5.92 16.96 -14.47
CA VAL A 188 -5.56 15.60 -14.00
C VAL A 188 -6.62 14.56 -14.39
N PHE A 189 -6.25 13.28 -14.38
CA PHE A 189 -7.25 12.20 -14.47
C PHE A 189 -8.08 12.13 -13.19
N VAL A 190 -9.38 11.83 -13.31
CA VAL A 190 -10.28 11.68 -12.16
C VAL A 190 -11.02 10.35 -12.24
N ASN A 191 -10.87 9.50 -11.22
CA ASN A 191 -11.61 8.25 -11.15
C ASN A 191 -13.00 8.50 -10.55
N ILE A 192 -14.04 8.05 -11.26
CA ILE A 192 -15.43 8.10 -10.82
C ILE A 192 -15.71 6.90 -9.90
N ASP A 193 -16.25 7.16 -8.71
CA ASP A 193 -16.52 6.15 -7.69
C ASP A 193 -18.02 5.87 -7.48
N SER A 194 -18.90 6.85 -7.75
CA SER A 194 -20.35 6.78 -7.52
C SER A 194 -21.14 7.73 -8.42
N GLU A 195 -22.49 7.66 -8.36
CA GLU A 195 -23.38 8.53 -9.13
C GLU A 195 -23.26 10.00 -8.73
N PHE A 196 -23.30 10.30 -7.42
CA PHE A 196 -23.15 11.68 -6.93
C PHE A 196 -21.76 12.25 -7.23
N ASP A 197 -20.75 11.38 -7.30
CA ASP A 197 -19.39 11.76 -7.63
C ASP A 197 -19.29 12.16 -9.11
N LEU A 198 -19.95 11.43 -10.01
CA LEU A 198 -20.10 11.82 -11.43
C LEU A 198 -20.80 13.18 -11.57
N GLU A 199 -21.90 13.41 -10.83
CA GLU A 199 -22.61 14.70 -10.82
C GLU A 199 -21.68 15.85 -10.37
N ASN A 200 -20.90 15.63 -9.31
CA ASN A 200 -19.93 16.62 -8.84
C ASN A 200 -18.81 16.87 -9.86
N ILE A 201 -18.33 15.85 -10.58
CA ILE A 201 -17.31 16.01 -11.63
C ILE A 201 -17.88 16.85 -12.79
N ILE A 202 -19.12 16.62 -13.19
CA ILE A 202 -19.80 17.43 -14.22
C ILE A 202 -19.92 18.89 -13.77
N ALA A 203 -20.36 19.11 -12.53
CA ALA A 203 -20.43 20.46 -11.96
C ALA A 203 -19.06 21.15 -11.93
N ALA A 204 -18.02 20.42 -11.51
CA ALA A 204 -16.65 20.91 -11.49
C ALA A 204 -16.13 21.27 -12.89
N ALA A 205 -16.39 20.43 -13.89
CA ALA A 205 -16.03 20.67 -15.28
C ALA A 205 -16.67 21.96 -15.82
N LYS A 206 -17.94 22.19 -15.51
CA LYS A 206 -18.67 23.43 -15.88
C LYS A 206 -18.09 24.66 -15.20
N ILE A 207 -17.83 24.60 -13.89
CA ILE A 207 -17.24 25.70 -13.12
C ILE A 207 -15.83 26.02 -13.63
N ALA A 208 -15.02 24.99 -13.91
CA ALA A 208 -13.66 25.14 -14.41
C ALA A 208 -13.58 25.48 -15.90
N GLN A 209 -14.70 25.35 -16.63
CA GLN A 209 -14.78 25.45 -18.08
C GLN A 209 -13.76 24.53 -18.79
N LYS A 210 -13.56 23.33 -18.24
CA LYS A 210 -12.62 22.35 -18.76
C LYS A 210 -13.23 20.95 -18.73
N ARG A 211 -13.02 20.23 -19.84
CA ARG A 211 -13.38 18.81 -19.96
C ARG A 211 -12.47 17.97 -19.06
N VAL A 212 -13.04 17.06 -18.28
CA VAL A 212 -12.32 16.19 -17.34
C VAL A 212 -12.09 14.82 -17.97
N ASN A 213 -10.84 14.34 -17.92
CA ASN A 213 -10.51 12.97 -18.32
C ASN A 213 -10.84 12.03 -17.17
N VAL A 214 -11.81 11.15 -17.37
CA VAL A 214 -12.34 10.28 -16.32
C VAL A 214 -12.06 8.80 -16.58
N LEU A 215 -11.91 8.04 -15.50
CA LEU A 215 -11.93 6.58 -15.53
C LEU A 215 -13.03 6.07 -14.61
N LEU A 216 -13.71 4.99 -14.99
CA LEU A 216 -14.70 4.34 -14.12
C LEU A 216 -14.01 3.38 -13.17
N ARG A 217 -14.16 3.57 -11.85
CA ARG A 217 -13.69 2.59 -10.87
C ARG A 217 -14.69 1.45 -10.75
N ILE A 218 -14.38 0.31 -11.34
CA ILE A 218 -15.24 -0.88 -11.36
C ILE A 218 -14.73 -1.88 -10.33
N ASN A 219 -15.64 -2.49 -9.57
CA ASN A 219 -15.33 -3.62 -8.72
C ASN A 219 -15.40 -4.91 -9.56
N PRO A 220 -14.25 -5.54 -9.89
CA PRO A 220 -14.27 -6.76 -10.68
C PRO A 220 -14.90 -7.89 -9.87
N ASP A 221 -15.80 -8.63 -10.49
CA ASP A 221 -16.51 -9.76 -9.87
C ASP A 221 -15.63 -11.02 -9.87
N VAL A 222 -14.57 -10.98 -9.05
CA VAL A 222 -13.63 -12.09 -8.90
C VAL A 222 -14.28 -13.27 -8.15
N ASP A 223 -13.91 -14.50 -8.52
CA ASP A 223 -14.49 -15.70 -7.92
C ASP A 223 -14.29 -15.72 -6.39
N PRO A 224 -15.37 -15.72 -5.57
CA PRO A 224 -15.27 -15.73 -4.13
C PRO A 224 -14.66 -17.00 -3.55
N GLN A 225 -14.63 -18.12 -4.29
CA GLN A 225 -13.95 -19.34 -3.86
C GLN A 225 -12.43 -19.22 -3.96
N VAL A 226 -11.95 -18.47 -4.96
CA VAL A 226 -10.51 -18.25 -5.19
C VAL A 226 -10.01 -17.05 -4.38
N HIS A 227 -10.81 -15.98 -4.30
CA HIS A 227 -10.44 -14.69 -3.70
C HIS A 227 -11.48 -14.18 -2.68
N PRO A 228 -11.72 -14.90 -1.57
CA PRO A 228 -12.82 -14.61 -0.65
C PRO A 228 -12.75 -13.22 -0.01
N TYR A 229 -11.55 -12.75 0.35
CA TYR A 229 -11.36 -11.43 0.97
C TYR A 229 -11.63 -10.28 0.01
N VAL A 230 -11.22 -10.41 -1.27
CA VAL A 230 -11.45 -9.39 -2.29
C VAL A 230 -12.92 -9.35 -2.68
N ALA A 231 -13.55 -10.51 -2.92
CA ALA A 231 -14.97 -10.58 -3.23
C ALA A 231 -15.85 -9.98 -2.10
N THR A 232 -15.55 -10.35 -0.84
CA THR A 232 -16.24 -9.78 0.34
C THR A 232 -15.98 -8.29 0.48
N GLY A 233 -14.74 -7.86 0.24
CA GLY A 233 -14.33 -6.46 0.19
C GLY A 233 -15.15 -5.68 -0.85
N ASN A 234 -15.24 -6.15 -2.08
CA ASN A 234 -15.99 -5.50 -3.16
C ASN A 234 -17.48 -5.34 -2.85
N LYS A 235 -18.08 -6.28 -2.11
CA LYS A 235 -19.51 -6.23 -1.75
C LYS A 235 -19.82 -5.28 -0.60
N ASN A 236 -18.94 -5.20 0.40
CA ASN A 236 -19.19 -4.46 1.65
C ASN A 236 -18.42 -3.13 1.72
N SER A 237 -17.55 -2.86 0.76
CA SER A 237 -16.75 -1.65 0.70
C SER A 237 -17.55 -0.47 0.18
N LYS A 238 -17.20 0.72 0.66
CA LYS A 238 -17.70 2.01 0.20
C LYS A 238 -17.12 2.48 -1.15
N PHE A 239 -16.38 1.61 -1.84
CA PHE A 239 -15.56 1.96 -2.98
C PHE A 239 -16.05 1.31 -4.26
N GLY A 240 -15.99 2.08 -5.35
CA GLY A 240 -16.19 1.59 -6.71
C GLY A 240 -17.63 1.28 -7.05
N ILE A 241 -17.83 1.11 -8.36
CA ILE A 241 -19.10 0.87 -8.99
C ILE A 241 -19.26 -0.64 -9.16
N ARG A 242 -20.44 -1.15 -8.80
CA ARG A 242 -20.80 -2.53 -9.13
C ARG A 242 -21.04 -2.67 -10.63
N ASN A 243 -20.59 -3.78 -11.21
CA ASN A 243 -20.66 -3.98 -12.65
C ASN A 243 -22.08 -3.85 -13.24
N GLU A 244 -23.13 -4.17 -12.47
CA GLU A 244 -24.52 -4.11 -12.95
C GLU A 244 -24.98 -2.66 -13.22
N LYS A 245 -24.28 -1.67 -12.67
CA LYS A 245 -24.55 -0.24 -12.91
C LYS A 245 -23.73 0.35 -14.05
N LEU A 246 -22.85 -0.42 -14.69
CA LEU A 246 -21.94 0.09 -15.72
C LEU A 246 -22.69 0.88 -16.81
N GLN A 247 -23.81 0.37 -17.32
CA GLN A 247 -24.56 1.02 -18.39
C GLN A 247 -25.04 2.42 -18.00
N TRP A 248 -25.51 2.61 -16.77
CA TRP A 248 -25.96 3.93 -16.29
C TRP A 248 -24.84 4.99 -16.38
N PHE A 249 -23.61 4.62 -15.99
CA PHE A 249 -22.46 5.52 -16.08
C PHE A 249 -22.07 5.82 -17.53
N LEU A 250 -22.16 4.83 -18.42
CA LEU A 250 -21.87 5.04 -19.83
C LEU A 250 -22.89 5.99 -20.48
N ASP A 251 -24.18 5.79 -20.21
CA ASP A 251 -25.22 6.68 -20.72
C ASP A 251 -25.01 8.12 -20.21
N ALA A 252 -24.75 8.29 -18.92
CA ALA A 252 -24.46 9.60 -18.33
C ALA A 252 -23.21 10.28 -18.94
N VAL A 253 -22.13 9.53 -19.22
CA VAL A 253 -20.95 10.10 -19.90
C VAL A 253 -21.29 10.55 -21.34
N LYS A 254 -22.13 9.80 -22.07
CA LYS A 254 -22.57 10.18 -23.43
C LYS A 254 -23.40 11.45 -23.45
N GLU A 255 -24.20 11.68 -22.40
CA GLU A 255 -25.03 12.88 -22.25
C GLU A 255 -24.20 14.15 -21.95
N HIS A 256 -22.96 13.99 -21.47
CA HIS A 256 -22.08 15.10 -21.07
C HIS A 256 -20.74 15.14 -21.83
N PRO A 257 -20.74 15.20 -23.18
CA PRO A 257 -19.52 15.09 -23.99
C PRO A 257 -18.63 16.33 -23.91
N ASN A 258 -19.16 17.49 -23.48
CA ASN A 258 -18.38 18.72 -23.31
C ASN A 258 -17.64 18.74 -21.96
N GLU A 259 -18.23 18.12 -20.95
CA GLU A 259 -17.71 18.08 -19.58
C GLU A 259 -16.82 16.86 -19.33
N LEU A 260 -17.10 15.71 -19.94
CA LEU A 260 -16.45 14.43 -19.62
C LEU A 260 -15.79 13.80 -20.85
N LYS A 261 -14.59 13.25 -20.66
CA LYS A 261 -13.95 12.31 -21.59
C LYS A 261 -13.65 11.01 -20.85
N LEU A 262 -14.39 9.95 -21.12
CA LEU A 262 -14.06 8.63 -20.60
C LEU A 262 -12.83 8.09 -21.32
N VAL A 263 -11.71 7.98 -20.61
CA VAL A 263 -10.42 7.55 -21.15
C VAL A 263 -9.98 6.18 -20.64
N GLY A 264 -10.63 5.63 -19.61
CA GLY A 264 -10.12 4.45 -18.94
C GLY A 264 -11.11 3.73 -18.03
N ALA A 265 -10.67 2.57 -17.55
CA ALA A 265 -11.29 1.86 -16.44
C ALA A 265 -10.26 1.63 -15.34
N HIS A 266 -10.72 1.61 -14.09
CA HIS A 266 -9.89 1.48 -12.90
C HIS A 266 -10.43 0.36 -11.99
N CYS A 267 -9.54 -0.40 -11.36
CA CYS A 267 -9.86 -1.22 -10.19
C CYS A 267 -8.75 -1.10 -9.13
N HIS A 268 -9.09 -1.39 -7.88
CA HIS A 268 -8.11 -1.46 -6.79
C HIS A 268 -8.46 -2.65 -5.88
N LEU A 269 -7.59 -3.65 -5.84
CA LEU A 269 -7.91 -5.00 -5.34
C LEU A 269 -7.66 -5.16 -3.83
N GLY A 270 -7.10 -4.14 -3.17
CA GLY A 270 -6.78 -4.16 -1.75
C GLY A 270 -5.33 -3.77 -1.47
N SER A 271 -4.85 -4.10 -0.27
CA SER A 271 -3.46 -3.84 0.15
C SER A 271 -2.80 -5.13 0.63
N THR A 272 -1.46 -5.12 0.71
CA THR A 272 -0.64 -6.22 1.23
C THR A 272 -0.87 -7.55 0.50
N ILE A 273 -1.08 -7.49 -0.82
CA ILE A 273 -1.30 -8.66 -1.66
C ILE A 273 0.03 -9.40 -1.85
N THR A 274 0.07 -10.67 -1.45
CA THR A 274 1.27 -11.53 -1.51
C THR A 274 1.22 -12.60 -2.60
N LYS A 275 0.15 -12.63 -3.41
CA LYS A 275 -0.01 -13.53 -4.56
C LYS A 275 -0.53 -12.74 -5.75
N VAL A 276 0.09 -12.90 -6.93
CA VAL A 276 -0.25 -12.10 -8.11
C VAL A 276 -1.44 -12.62 -8.92
N ASP A 277 -1.92 -13.84 -8.63
CA ASP A 277 -3.05 -14.46 -9.34
C ASP A 277 -4.30 -13.56 -9.37
N ILE A 278 -4.56 -12.84 -8.28
CA ILE A 278 -5.68 -11.89 -8.18
C ILE A 278 -5.59 -10.76 -9.21
N PHE A 279 -4.39 -10.29 -9.54
CA PHE A 279 -4.21 -9.23 -10.54
C PHE A 279 -4.50 -9.76 -11.95
N ARG A 280 -4.07 -10.98 -12.26
CA ARG A 280 -4.42 -11.65 -13.52
C ARG A 280 -5.93 -11.77 -13.68
N ASP A 281 -6.58 -12.35 -12.66
CA ASP A 281 -8.01 -12.68 -12.73
C ASP A 281 -8.86 -11.40 -12.82
N ALA A 282 -8.51 -10.36 -12.04
CA ALA A 282 -9.15 -9.06 -12.15
C ALA A 282 -8.88 -8.38 -13.51
N ALA A 283 -7.65 -8.46 -14.04
CA ALA A 283 -7.31 -7.85 -15.31
C ALA A 283 -8.11 -8.44 -16.48
N ILE A 284 -8.33 -9.77 -16.50
CA ILE A 284 -9.18 -10.44 -17.48
C ILE A 284 -10.60 -9.86 -17.47
N ILE A 285 -11.18 -9.68 -16.28
CA ILE A 285 -12.51 -9.09 -16.11
C ILE A 285 -12.52 -7.63 -16.59
N MET A 286 -11.51 -6.84 -16.19
CA MET A 286 -11.43 -5.42 -16.53
C MET A 286 -11.25 -5.19 -18.03
N VAL A 287 -10.43 -5.98 -18.72
CA VAL A 287 -10.29 -5.84 -20.18
C VAL A 287 -11.56 -6.21 -20.92
N ASN A 288 -12.34 -7.17 -20.43
CA ASN A 288 -13.66 -7.48 -21.00
C ASN A 288 -14.63 -6.29 -20.86
N TYR A 289 -14.60 -5.58 -19.73
CA TYR A 289 -15.38 -4.34 -19.59
C TYR A 289 -14.86 -3.25 -20.54
N ILE A 290 -13.55 -3.11 -20.71
CA ILE A 290 -12.98 -2.16 -21.69
C ILE A 290 -13.46 -2.49 -23.10
N ASP A 291 -13.46 -3.77 -23.50
CA ASP A 291 -13.93 -4.21 -24.81
C ASP A 291 -15.43 -3.88 -25.00
N GLN A 292 -16.27 -4.09 -23.98
CA GLN A 292 -17.68 -3.68 -23.98
C GLN A 292 -17.85 -2.16 -24.11
N ILE A 293 -17.06 -1.38 -23.37
CA ILE A 293 -17.10 0.08 -23.41
C ILE A 293 -16.67 0.58 -24.80
N ARG A 294 -15.59 0.06 -25.38
CA ARG A 294 -15.15 0.39 -26.74
C ARG A 294 -16.20 0.04 -27.79
N ALA A 295 -16.88 -1.09 -27.67
CA ALA A 295 -17.97 -1.48 -28.56
C ALA A 295 -19.16 -0.49 -28.54
N GLN A 296 -19.31 0.28 -27.46
CA GLN A 296 -20.32 1.35 -27.35
C GLN A 296 -19.85 2.71 -27.90
N GLY A 297 -18.66 2.79 -28.49
CA GLY A 297 -18.14 3.97 -29.18
C GLY A 297 -17.22 4.88 -28.35
N PHE A 298 -16.84 4.48 -27.13
CA PHE A 298 -15.90 5.28 -26.32
C PHE A 298 -14.45 4.98 -26.67
N GLU A 299 -13.63 6.03 -26.76
CA GLU A 299 -12.18 5.94 -26.94
C GLU A 299 -11.47 5.71 -25.60
N VAL A 300 -11.41 4.45 -25.18
CA VAL A 300 -10.75 4.02 -23.95
C VAL A 300 -9.31 3.61 -24.24
N ASP A 301 -8.35 4.29 -23.60
CA ASP A 301 -6.92 4.08 -23.79
C ASP A 301 -6.21 3.56 -22.54
N TYR A 302 -6.81 3.68 -21.35
CA TYR A 302 -6.15 3.38 -20.08
C TYR A 302 -6.81 2.24 -19.32
N LEU A 303 -5.98 1.30 -18.84
CA LEU A 303 -6.33 0.39 -17.77
C LEU A 303 -5.54 0.77 -16.53
N ASN A 304 -6.22 1.16 -15.46
CA ASN A 304 -5.62 1.38 -14.16
C ASN A 304 -5.90 0.19 -13.24
N ILE A 305 -4.87 -0.57 -12.89
CA ILE A 305 -5.02 -1.77 -12.04
C ILE A 305 -4.84 -1.48 -10.54
N GLY A 306 -4.70 -0.20 -10.19
CA GLY A 306 -4.51 0.22 -8.80
C GLY A 306 -3.15 -0.20 -8.26
N GLY A 307 -3.08 -0.39 -6.95
CA GLY A 307 -1.87 -0.78 -6.24
C GLY A 307 -2.08 -2.05 -5.44
N GLY A 308 -1.33 -2.19 -4.34
CA GLY A 308 -1.61 -3.22 -3.33
C GLY A 308 -0.56 -4.30 -3.19
N LEU A 309 0.46 -4.34 -4.05
CA LEU A 309 1.58 -5.28 -3.93
C LEU A 309 2.21 -5.20 -2.52
N GLY A 310 2.36 -6.36 -1.88
CA GLY A 310 2.90 -6.52 -0.53
C GLY A 310 4.41 -6.40 -0.46
N ILE A 311 4.92 -6.38 0.78
CA ILE A 311 6.35 -6.43 1.13
C ILE A 311 6.53 -7.37 2.34
N ASP A 312 7.76 -7.81 2.62
CA ASP A 312 8.04 -8.71 3.75
C ASP A 312 8.28 -7.90 5.02
N TYR A 313 7.20 -7.68 5.79
CA TYR A 313 7.29 -7.04 7.11
C TYR A 313 7.93 -7.91 8.19
N GLN A 314 7.98 -9.24 7.98
CA GLN A 314 8.42 -10.19 9.01
C GLN A 314 9.93 -10.39 9.01
N HIS A 315 10.61 -10.01 7.91
CA HIS A 315 12.04 -10.25 7.70
C HIS A 315 12.38 -11.74 7.82
N SER A 316 11.42 -12.59 7.44
CA SER A 316 11.54 -14.05 7.49
C SER A 316 12.30 -14.59 6.26
N GLY A 317 12.56 -13.73 5.28
CA GLY A 317 13.12 -14.12 3.99
C GLY A 317 12.07 -14.78 3.10
N ALA A 318 10.79 -14.47 3.32
CA ALA A 318 9.69 -14.92 2.49
C ALA A 318 9.88 -14.41 1.05
N VAL A 319 9.68 -15.29 0.08
CA VAL A 319 9.72 -14.91 -1.34
C VAL A 319 8.37 -14.33 -1.70
N LEU A 320 8.32 -13.01 -1.87
CA LEU A 320 7.13 -12.29 -2.32
C LEU A 320 7.19 -11.98 -3.81
N PRO A 321 6.03 -11.81 -4.47
CA PRO A 321 6.00 -11.40 -5.86
C PRO A 321 6.67 -10.04 -6.05
N THR A 322 7.50 -9.97 -7.09
CA THR A 322 8.19 -8.75 -7.51
C THR A 322 7.28 -7.86 -8.37
N PRO A 323 7.67 -6.60 -8.64
CA PRO A 323 7.04 -5.80 -9.68
C PRO A 323 6.94 -6.52 -11.03
N ARG A 324 7.96 -7.32 -11.41
CA ARG A 324 7.93 -8.12 -12.64
C ARG A 324 6.82 -9.15 -12.62
N ASP A 325 6.74 -9.93 -11.55
CA ASP A 325 5.72 -10.97 -11.39
C ASP A 325 4.31 -10.37 -11.49
N LEU A 326 4.10 -9.18 -10.91
CA LEU A 326 2.86 -8.43 -11.05
C LEU A 326 2.57 -8.03 -12.50
N ILE A 327 3.50 -7.32 -13.16
CA ILE A 327 3.24 -6.77 -14.50
C ILE A 327 3.07 -7.87 -15.54
N ASP A 328 3.79 -8.98 -15.41
CA ASP A 328 3.69 -10.08 -16.36
C ASP A 328 2.32 -10.78 -16.31
N THR A 329 1.55 -10.63 -15.21
CA THR A 329 0.15 -11.09 -15.17
C THR A 329 -0.79 -10.34 -16.11
N VAL A 330 -0.44 -9.12 -16.51
CA VAL A 330 -1.32 -8.23 -17.31
C VAL A 330 -0.70 -7.82 -18.65
N ARG A 331 0.60 -8.04 -18.85
CA ARG A 331 1.38 -7.55 -20.01
C ARG A 331 0.72 -7.89 -21.35
N GLU A 332 0.44 -9.17 -21.60
CA GLU A 332 -0.12 -9.62 -22.87
C GLU A 332 -1.52 -9.04 -23.11
N LEU A 333 -2.34 -8.98 -22.05
CA LEU A 333 -3.70 -8.43 -22.13
C LEU A 333 -3.69 -6.95 -22.49
N VAL A 334 -2.76 -6.18 -21.90
CA VAL A 334 -2.57 -4.74 -22.16
C VAL A 334 -2.08 -4.52 -23.59
N LEU A 335 -1.04 -5.26 -24.02
CA LEU A 335 -0.46 -5.13 -25.36
C LEU A 335 -1.45 -5.47 -26.46
N SER A 336 -2.18 -6.59 -26.32
CA SER A 336 -3.11 -7.06 -27.36
C SER A 336 -4.28 -6.10 -27.59
N ARG A 337 -4.52 -5.16 -26.67
CA ARG A 337 -5.59 -4.15 -26.73
C ARG A 337 -5.06 -2.73 -26.93
N GLY A 338 -3.73 -2.58 -27.07
CA GLY A 338 -3.07 -1.28 -27.22
C GLY A 338 -3.33 -0.35 -26.04
N LEU A 339 -3.49 -0.87 -24.82
CA LEU A 339 -3.81 -0.05 -23.64
C LEU A 339 -2.54 0.57 -23.04
N ASN A 340 -2.71 1.74 -22.41
CA ASN A 340 -1.76 2.33 -21.50
C ASN A 340 -2.04 1.78 -20.08
N LEU A 341 -1.02 1.28 -19.40
CA LEU A 341 -1.16 0.72 -18.06
C LEU A 341 -0.86 1.77 -16.99
N ILE A 342 -1.81 2.02 -16.09
CA ILE A 342 -1.57 2.78 -14.87
C ILE A 342 -1.46 1.80 -13.71
N ILE A 343 -0.42 1.95 -12.90
CA ILE A 343 -0.27 1.28 -11.61
C ILE A 343 -0.16 2.32 -10.51
N GLU A 344 -0.68 2.01 -9.32
CA GLU A 344 -0.75 2.93 -8.18
C GLU A 344 0.03 2.43 -6.94
N PRO A 345 1.32 2.08 -7.07
CA PRO A 345 2.08 1.59 -5.93
C PRO A 345 2.32 2.71 -4.89
N GLY A 346 2.16 2.35 -3.63
CA GLY A 346 2.54 3.19 -2.49
C GLY A 346 3.48 2.41 -1.57
N ARG A 347 2.94 1.38 -0.90
CA ARG A 347 3.69 0.52 0.02
C ARG A 347 4.96 -0.07 -0.61
N SER A 348 4.83 -0.69 -1.79
CA SER A 348 5.94 -1.33 -2.49
C SER A 348 7.01 -0.36 -3.01
N LEU A 349 6.74 0.96 -3.01
CA LEU A 349 7.75 1.97 -3.35
C LEU A 349 8.49 2.52 -2.14
N VAL A 350 7.81 2.73 -1.01
CA VAL A 350 8.39 3.49 0.12
C VAL A 350 8.39 2.79 1.47
N ALA A 351 7.75 1.62 1.65
CA ALA A 351 7.66 1.02 2.98
C ALA A 351 9.03 0.54 3.51
N ASN A 352 9.71 -0.32 2.75
CA ASN A 352 11.01 -0.94 3.10
C ASN A 352 12.21 -0.01 2.92
N THR A 353 11.97 1.28 2.70
CA THR A 353 13.02 2.29 2.55
C THR A 353 13.35 2.96 3.88
N CYS A 354 12.65 2.64 4.97
CA CYS A 354 12.66 3.45 6.18
C CYS A 354 12.55 2.65 7.47
N CYS A 355 13.22 3.14 8.51
CA CYS A 355 13.01 2.76 9.90
C CYS A 355 12.52 3.95 10.72
N LEU A 356 11.61 3.72 11.67
CA LEU A 356 11.44 4.64 12.80
C LEU A 356 12.52 4.32 13.84
N VAL A 357 13.42 5.28 14.07
CA VAL A 357 14.54 5.15 14.99
C VAL A 357 14.16 5.75 16.35
N ASN A 358 14.38 4.96 17.39
CA ASN A 358 13.99 5.26 18.77
C ASN A 358 15.15 5.02 19.73
N ARG A 359 14.99 5.50 20.96
CA ARG A 359 15.87 5.21 22.10
C ARG A 359 15.07 4.54 23.20
N VAL A 360 15.69 3.55 23.84
CA VAL A 360 15.12 2.88 25.01
C VAL A 360 15.10 3.86 26.19
N THR A 361 13.91 4.18 26.68
CA THR A 361 13.69 4.95 27.91
C THR A 361 14.01 4.10 29.14
N GLY A 362 13.61 2.84 29.12
CA GLY A 362 13.91 1.87 30.16
C GLY A 362 13.24 0.51 29.91
N VAL A 363 13.59 -0.47 30.73
CA VAL A 363 12.99 -1.81 30.73
C VAL A 363 12.25 -2.03 32.03
N LYS A 364 11.05 -2.61 31.98
CA LYS A 364 10.24 -2.93 33.18
C LYS A 364 9.53 -4.27 33.04
N THR A 365 9.06 -4.81 34.15
CA THR A 365 8.20 -6.00 34.19
C THR A 365 6.97 -5.70 35.05
N ASN A 366 5.85 -6.36 34.74
CA ASN A 366 4.69 -6.40 35.64
C ASN A 366 4.58 -7.75 36.38
N GLY A 367 5.62 -8.58 36.32
CA GLY A 367 5.65 -9.95 36.82
C GLY A 367 5.35 -11.01 35.74
N SER A 368 4.42 -10.73 34.82
CA SER A 368 4.02 -11.69 33.77
C SER A 368 4.59 -11.36 32.40
N LYS A 369 4.71 -10.08 32.06
CA LYS A 369 5.26 -9.58 30.80
C LYS A 369 6.40 -8.59 31.07
N ASN A 370 7.37 -8.61 30.16
CA ASN A 370 8.46 -7.64 30.12
C ASN A 370 8.17 -6.60 29.04
N PHE A 371 8.62 -5.36 29.30
CA PHE A 371 8.38 -4.23 28.43
C PHE A 371 9.69 -3.48 28.18
N ILE A 372 9.98 -3.22 26.90
CA ILE A 372 10.96 -2.22 26.49
C ILE A 372 10.16 -0.94 26.22
N VAL A 373 10.32 0.06 27.08
CA VAL A 373 9.71 1.38 26.90
C VAL A 373 10.66 2.21 26.06
N ILE A 374 10.20 2.69 24.90
CA ILE A 374 10.96 3.56 23.99
C ILE A 374 10.46 5.00 24.05
N ASP A 375 11.14 5.91 23.35
CA ASP A 375 10.74 7.31 23.24
C ASP A 375 9.71 7.56 22.12
N GLY A 376 9.60 6.71 21.09
CA GLY A 376 8.51 6.74 20.10
C GLY A 376 7.24 6.04 20.58
N SER A 377 6.10 6.30 19.92
CA SER A 377 4.80 5.78 20.31
C SER A 377 3.85 5.56 19.12
N MET A 378 2.62 5.14 19.42
CA MET A 378 1.49 5.12 18.49
C MET A 378 1.16 6.49 17.89
N ALA A 379 1.59 7.59 18.52
CA ALA A 379 1.42 8.93 17.97
C ALA A 379 2.26 9.09 16.69
N GLU A 380 3.49 8.58 16.66
CA GLU A 380 4.32 8.56 15.47
C GLU A 380 3.96 7.41 14.51
N LEU A 381 3.64 6.23 15.03
CA LEU A 381 3.47 5.01 14.26
C LEU A 381 2.31 4.17 14.82
N ILE A 382 1.11 4.44 14.32
CA ILE A 382 -0.13 3.83 14.84
C ILE A 382 -0.42 2.42 14.29
N ARG A 383 0.28 1.97 13.24
CA ARG A 383 -0.08 0.76 12.49
C ARG A 383 -0.20 -0.51 13.33
N PRO A 384 0.74 -0.83 14.25
CA PRO A 384 0.63 -2.01 15.10
C PRO A 384 -0.64 -2.00 15.93
N SER A 385 -1.00 -0.86 16.50
CA SER A 385 -2.24 -0.73 17.28
C SER A 385 -3.50 -0.76 16.43
N LEU A 386 -3.49 -0.11 15.27
CA LEU A 386 -4.71 0.07 14.46
C LEU A 386 -5.06 -1.17 13.63
N TYR A 387 -4.06 -1.93 13.20
CA TYR A 387 -4.22 -3.03 12.26
C TYR A 387 -3.71 -4.37 12.79
N ASP A 388 -3.29 -4.44 14.05
CA ASP A 388 -2.49 -5.56 14.59
C ASP A 388 -1.29 -5.89 13.67
N ALA A 389 -0.73 -4.86 13.03
CA ALA A 389 0.28 -5.02 12.01
C ALA A 389 1.63 -5.37 12.64
N TYR A 390 2.28 -6.43 12.12
CA TYR A 390 3.67 -6.70 12.42
C TYR A 390 4.58 -5.73 11.65
N GLN A 391 5.57 -5.18 12.35
CA GLN A 391 6.76 -4.55 11.77
C GLN A 391 7.97 -5.07 12.55
N HIS A 392 9.03 -5.48 11.86
CA HIS A 392 10.21 -6.04 12.50
C HIS A 392 10.88 -5.00 13.43
N ILE A 393 11.44 -5.48 14.55
CA ILE A 393 12.09 -4.64 15.56
C ILE A 393 13.43 -5.27 15.93
N GLU A 394 14.47 -4.47 15.93
CA GLU A 394 15.81 -4.85 16.39
C GLU A 394 16.53 -3.67 17.05
N LEU A 395 17.60 -3.97 17.80
CA LEU A 395 18.47 -2.96 18.38
C LEU A 395 19.40 -2.39 17.32
N VAL A 396 19.73 -1.10 17.42
CA VAL A 396 20.68 -0.44 16.52
C VAL A 396 22.11 -0.91 16.78
N SER A 397 22.47 -1.07 18.05
CA SER A 397 23.81 -1.46 18.50
C SER A 397 23.78 -2.81 19.23
N PRO A 398 24.93 -3.51 19.30
CA PRO A 398 25.03 -4.74 20.09
C PRO A 398 24.58 -4.51 21.53
N ALA A 399 23.82 -5.46 22.07
CA ALA A 399 23.53 -5.48 23.50
C ALA A 399 24.83 -5.81 24.29
N PRO A 400 24.90 -5.48 25.59
CA PRO A 400 25.99 -5.95 26.45
C PRO A 400 26.19 -7.47 26.32
N ALA A 401 27.44 -7.94 26.39
CA ALA A 401 27.80 -9.34 26.12
C ALA A 401 27.05 -10.37 26.99
N ASN A 402 26.53 -9.96 28.15
CA ASN A 402 25.78 -10.76 29.10
C ASN A 402 24.28 -10.41 29.15
N ALA A 403 23.75 -9.70 28.15
CA ALA A 403 22.34 -9.34 28.10
C ALA A 403 21.47 -10.58 27.88
N GLU A 404 20.57 -10.84 28.83
CA GLU A 404 19.59 -11.93 28.72
C GLU A 404 18.64 -11.67 27.55
N ILE A 405 18.43 -12.69 26.70
CA ILE A 405 17.38 -12.67 25.68
C ILE A 405 16.06 -13.06 26.35
N ALA A 406 15.08 -12.16 26.28
CA ALA A 406 13.76 -12.40 26.83
C ALA A 406 12.67 -11.96 25.85
N ASN A 407 11.43 -12.33 26.15
CA ASN A 407 10.26 -11.89 25.38
C ASN A 407 9.79 -10.52 25.90
N PHE A 408 9.68 -9.54 25.00
CA PHE A 408 9.30 -8.17 25.31
C PHE A 408 8.14 -7.69 24.45
N ASP A 409 7.22 -6.94 25.07
CA ASP A 409 6.39 -5.97 24.35
C ASP A 409 7.18 -4.65 24.26
N VAL A 410 7.29 -4.09 23.05
CA VAL A 410 7.91 -2.78 22.81
C VAL A 410 6.82 -1.73 22.78
N VAL A 411 6.85 -0.82 23.74
CA VAL A 411 5.77 0.13 24.04
C VAL A 411 6.29 1.56 24.12
N GLY A 412 5.43 2.53 23.82
CA GLY A 412 5.75 3.94 23.96
C GLY A 412 5.36 4.52 25.34
N PRO A 413 5.52 5.84 25.51
CA PRO A 413 5.17 6.56 26.74
C PRO A 413 3.73 7.12 26.77
N VAL A 414 2.89 6.86 25.76
CA VAL A 414 1.51 7.39 25.70
C VAL A 414 0.62 6.70 26.74
N CYS A 415 -0.37 7.44 27.26
CA CYS A 415 -1.22 7.01 28.37
C CYS A 415 -2.32 5.99 28.01
N GLU A 416 -2.06 5.03 27.12
CA GLU A 416 -3.02 3.99 26.72
C GLU A 416 -2.34 2.62 26.52
N SER A 417 -3.04 1.53 26.85
CA SER A 417 -2.54 0.17 26.62
C SER A 417 -2.42 -0.21 25.14
N ALA A 418 -3.05 0.57 24.26
CA ALA A 418 -2.94 0.49 22.81
C ALA A 418 -1.59 1.02 22.30
N ASP A 419 -0.81 1.75 23.12
CA ASP A 419 0.50 2.27 22.74
C ASP A 419 1.60 1.19 22.73
N PHE A 420 1.55 0.35 21.70
CA PHE A 420 2.60 -0.63 21.42
C PHE A 420 3.07 -0.53 19.97
N LEU A 421 4.35 -0.79 19.77
CA LEU A 421 4.98 -0.85 18.45
C LEU A 421 5.25 -2.30 18.02
N GLY A 422 5.32 -3.21 18.99
CA GLY A 422 5.42 -4.64 18.73
C GLY A 422 5.16 -5.44 20.00
N LYS A 423 4.45 -6.57 19.87
CA LYS A 423 4.24 -7.52 20.96
C LYS A 423 5.10 -8.75 20.76
N ASP A 424 5.45 -9.39 21.86
CA ASP A 424 6.10 -10.70 21.93
C ASP A 424 7.35 -10.82 21.05
N ARG A 425 8.31 -9.90 21.25
CA ARG A 425 9.59 -9.85 20.54
C ARG A 425 10.70 -10.46 21.39
N GLN A 426 11.37 -11.48 20.86
CA GLN A 426 12.60 -11.99 21.45
C GLN A 426 13.75 -11.04 21.16
N LEU A 427 14.22 -10.34 22.19
CA LEU A 427 15.30 -9.36 22.09
C LEU A 427 16.26 -9.54 23.27
N PRO A 428 17.56 -9.27 23.08
CA PRO A 428 18.46 -9.10 24.21
C PRO A 428 18.04 -7.89 25.03
N THR A 429 18.10 -7.98 26.36
CA THR A 429 17.68 -6.92 27.28
C THR A 429 18.51 -5.66 27.04
N PRO A 430 17.91 -4.56 26.53
CA PRO A 430 18.68 -3.37 26.17
C PRO A 430 18.98 -2.50 27.39
N ALA A 431 20.12 -1.82 27.36
CA ALA A 431 20.41 -0.76 28.32
C ALA A 431 19.60 0.51 28.00
N LYS A 432 19.38 1.38 29.01
CA LYS A 432 18.79 2.71 28.81
C LYS A 432 19.61 3.51 27.79
N GLY A 433 18.92 4.17 26.85
CA GLY A 433 19.51 4.96 25.79
C GLY A 433 19.93 4.17 24.54
N THR A 434 19.91 2.84 24.59
CA THR A 434 20.18 1.99 23.42
C THR A 434 19.24 2.33 22.28
N GLY A 435 19.75 2.41 21.06
CA GLY A 435 18.92 2.61 19.87
C GLY A 435 18.10 1.37 19.52
N LEU A 436 16.86 1.58 19.09
CA LEU A 436 15.94 0.54 18.65
C LEU A 436 15.19 1.03 17.42
N VAL A 437 15.07 0.18 16.41
CA VAL A 437 14.36 0.51 15.17
C VAL A 437 13.08 -0.29 15.01
N VAL A 438 12.07 0.34 14.41
CA VAL A 438 10.91 -0.33 13.82
C VAL A 438 11.06 -0.25 12.30
N HIS A 439 11.21 -1.40 11.66
CA HIS A 439 11.48 -1.51 10.21
C HIS A 439 10.24 -1.27 9.35
N ASP A 440 10.47 -1.08 8.06
CA ASP A 440 9.45 -0.92 7.01
C ASP A 440 8.45 0.20 7.28
N ALA A 441 8.93 1.26 7.95
CA ALA A 441 8.13 2.33 8.49
C ALA A 441 7.92 3.49 7.50
N GLY A 442 8.24 3.30 6.21
CA GLY A 442 8.20 4.39 5.25
C GLY A 442 6.83 4.62 4.61
N ALA A 443 5.88 3.69 4.76
CA ALA A 443 4.52 3.79 4.24
C ALA A 443 3.46 3.68 5.35
N TYR A 444 2.49 4.60 5.35
CA TYR A 444 1.36 4.62 6.29
C TYR A 444 1.77 4.70 7.76
N CYS A 445 2.93 5.31 8.03
CA CYS A 445 3.42 5.57 9.37
C CYS A 445 3.37 7.08 9.61
N MET A 446 4.36 7.86 9.15
CA MET A 446 4.35 9.32 9.29
C MET A 446 3.09 9.98 8.70
N SER A 447 2.53 9.45 7.61
CA SER A 447 1.29 9.99 7.02
C SER A 447 0.05 9.80 7.91
N MET A 448 0.14 8.92 8.92
CA MET A 448 -0.88 8.65 9.93
C MET A 448 -0.48 9.15 11.32
N ALA A 449 0.64 9.86 11.45
CA ALA A 449 1.10 10.39 12.72
C ALA A 449 0.15 11.47 13.25
N SER A 450 -0.01 11.51 14.57
CA SER A 450 -0.82 12.48 15.30
C SER A 450 0.04 13.26 16.31
N THR A 451 -0.57 14.22 16.99
CA THR A 451 0.01 14.92 18.15
C THR A 451 -0.66 14.46 19.45
N TYR A 452 -1.14 13.21 19.52
CA TYR A 452 -1.77 12.66 20.72
C TYR A 452 -0.79 12.74 21.91
N ASN A 453 -1.30 13.09 23.09
CA ASN A 453 -0.50 13.40 24.28
C ASN A 453 0.47 14.58 24.09
N LEU A 454 0.19 15.49 23.13
CA LEU A 454 1.08 16.59 22.73
C LEU A 454 2.48 16.10 22.34
N LYS A 455 2.56 14.85 21.85
CA LYS A 455 3.79 14.29 21.31
C LYS A 455 3.97 14.80 19.89
N MET A 456 4.78 15.85 19.75
CA MET A 456 4.94 16.55 18.48
C MET A 456 5.59 15.64 17.43
N ARG A 457 5.12 15.75 16.18
CA ARG A 457 5.57 14.87 15.09
C ARG A 457 7.09 14.92 14.88
N PRO A 458 7.71 13.78 14.56
CA PRO A 458 9.15 13.66 14.51
C PRO A 458 9.76 14.30 13.25
N PRO A 459 11.05 14.67 13.28
CA PRO A 459 11.80 15.00 12.06
C PRO A 459 11.96 13.76 11.16
N GLU A 460 12.21 14.00 9.88
CA GLU A 460 12.50 12.97 8.88
C GLU A 460 13.87 13.26 8.26
N TYR A 461 14.70 12.23 8.10
CA TYR A 461 16.04 12.29 7.49
C TYR A 461 16.18 11.21 6.42
N TRP A 462 16.99 11.44 5.39
CA TRP A 462 17.43 10.36 4.52
C TRP A 462 18.95 10.23 4.47
N VAL A 463 19.40 9.04 4.07
CA VAL A 463 20.77 8.78 3.65
C VAL A 463 20.83 8.82 2.12
N GLU A 464 21.77 9.61 1.61
CA GLU A 464 22.10 9.76 0.19
C GLU A 464 23.08 8.68 -0.27
N GLU A 465 23.26 8.51 -1.58
CA GLU A 465 24.18 7.51 -2.14
C GLU A 465 25.66 7.76 -1.77
N ASP A 466 26.03 9.02 -1.55
CA ASP A 466 27.38 9.42 -1.10
C ASP A 466 27.59 9.25 0.42
N GLY A 467 26.61 8.71 1.14
CA GLY A 467 26.65 8.55 2.59
C GLY A 467 26.43 9.87 3.36
N SER A 468 25.93 10.93 2.72
CA SER A 468 25.50 12.12 3.44
C SER A 468 24.10 11.94 4.06
N VAL A 469 23.87 12.57 5.21
CA VAL A 469 22.57 12.58 5.89
C VAL A 469 21.93 13.94 5.72
N SER A 470 20.72 13.99 5.15
CA SER A 470 19.98 15.24 4.97
C SER A 470 18.66 15.21 5.74
N LYS A 471 18.34 16.32 6.41
CA LYS A 471 17.02 16.54 6.99
C LYS A 471 16.02 16.87 5.87
N ILE A 472 14.96 16.08 5.77
CA ILE A 472 13.90 16.23 4.77
C ILE A 472 12.55 16.64 5.35
N ARG A 473 12.44 16.69 6.69
CA ARG A 473 11.33 17.36 7.40
C ARG A 473 11.79 17.85 8.77
N HIS A 474 11.34 19.03 9.14
CA HIS A 474 11.52 19.55 10.50
C HIS A 474 10.63 18.78 11.48
N GLY A 475 11.16 18.50 12.68
CA GLY A 475 10.32 18.03 13.78
C GLY A 475 9.39 19.15 14.22
N GLU A 476 8.13 18.81 14.49
CA GLU A 476 7.17 19.75 15.01
C GLU A 476 7.56 20.16 16.44
N THR A 477 7.27 21.42 16.79
CA THR A 477 7.54 21.99 18.10
C THR A 477 6.27 22.18 18.91
N PHE A 478 6.40 22.52 20.18
CA PHE A 478 5.23 22.79 21.02
C PHE A 478 4.48 24.04 20.53
N GLU A 479 5.21 25.03 20.04
CA GLU A 479 4.69 26.28 19.49
C GLU A 479 3.78 26.05 18.27
N ASP A 480 4.05 25.02 17.46
CA ASP A 480 3.17 24.63 16.36
C ASP A 480 1.74 24.28 16.84
N HIS A 481 1.61 23.69 18.04
CA HIS A 481 0.32 23.43 18.66
C HIS A 481 -0.31 24.72 19.23
N ILE A 482 0.49 25.56 19.87
CA ILE A 482 0.01 26.83 20.44
C ILE A 482 -0.53 27.78 19.35
N ARG A 483 0.06 27.75 18.16
CA ARG A 483 -0.36 28.56 17.01
C ARG A 483 -1.84 28.40 16.64
N PHE A 484 -2.50 27.29 16.98
CA PHE A 484 -3.93 27.11 16.74
C PHE A 484 -4.83 27.98 17.64
N PHE A 485 -4.28 28.55 18.72
CA PHE A 485 -4.98 29.38 19.69
C PHE A 485 -4.53 30.85 19.67
N GLU A 486 -3.56 31.20 18.83
CA GLU A 486 -3.03 32.57 18.76
C GLU A 486 -4.13 33.56 18.35
N GLY A 487 -4.41 34.52 19.24
CA GLY A 487 -5.37 35.61 18.99
C GLY A 487 -6.85 35.24 19.12
N LEU A 488 -7.17 34.00 19.54
CA LEU A 488 -8.49 33.66 20.09
C LEU A 488 -8.61 34.21 21.51
#